data_AF-A0A359LQI9-F1
#
_entry.id   AF-A0A359LQI9-F1
#
_cell.length_a   1.000
_cell.length_b   1.000
_cell.length_c   1.000
_cell.angle_alpha   90.00
_cell.angle_beta   90.00
_cell.angle_gamma   90.00
#
_symmetry.space_group_name_H-M   'P 1'
#
loop_
_entity.id
_entity.type
_entity.pdbx_description
1 polymer ?
#
loop_
_entity_poly.entity_id
_entity_poly.type
_entity_poly.pdbx_seq_one_letter_code
_entity_poly.pdbx_strand_id
1 'polypeptide(L)'
;MAMVAIISLGFGVYQTYVYERTPEVVIEILSIGTVFSMDTRLPTPQLEYFSIGGKKFVNEELRLAVLRLRNAGRKGLSRSDFDETEQIGVMLSDGQIWNASVQDASSAYLKKHAVPIIKDRIVYFSPFIFDAGEWVTIEFLVTISTGKSLNLDTVGKIAGIPGRVPLVDLREELSKKPFWKQVFDADSWLVQLIRLPVYAIGLFLSLILVAATIAVTIAPFIAVNEWRDRRRRIALIDEYCLGRTLTDQDRLLIQRYRASDAQLMSTIAIIQRLDELEGSIPVGWRTQVSDRGGVKNTVDIGKFLRSRLTVSEDEAALVFRVESDDKVAIEPAFREALDRLVAFLKARLDRFDVANIAGFGQALLDDAPAHHLHHYRGDKPRGG
;
A
#
# COMPACT_ATOMS: atom_id res chain seq x y z
N MET A 1 -4.21 -9.96 -10.03
CA MET A 1 -3.19 -10.96 -9.62
C MET A 1 -2.08 -10.33 -8.78
N ALA A 2 -1.32 -9.35 -9.26
CA ALA A 2 -0.20 -8.74 -8.53
C ALA A 2 -0.58 -8.13 -7.16
N MET A 3 -1.72 -7.44 -7.07
CA MET A 3 -2.18 -6.82 -5.80
C MET A 3 -2.46 -7.84 -4.70
N VAL A 4 -3.05 -8.99 -5.07
CA VAL A 4 -3.35 -10.08 -4.13
C VAL A 4 -2.06 -10.72 -3.62
N ALA A 5 -1.04 -10.88 -4.48
CA ALA A 5 0.25 -11.41 -4.08
C ALA A 5 0.97 -10.48 -3.08
N ILE A 6 0.93 -9.17 -3.30
CA ILE A 6 1.54 -8.18 -2.39
C ILE A 6 0.84 -8.17 -1.03
N ILE A 7 -0.49 -8.19 -1.00
CA ILE A 7 -1.27 -8.23 0.24
C ILE A 7 -0.99 -9.54 1.01
N SER A 8 -0.93 -10.67 0.30
CA SER A 8 -0.67 -11.98 0.92
C SER A 8 0.74 -12.07 1.48
N LEU A 9 1.74 -11.55 0.76
CA LEU A 9 3.13 -11.47 1.23
C LEU A 9 3.24 -10.56 2.46
N GLY A 10 2.61 -9.39 2.43
CA GLY A 10 2.58 -8.46 3.56
C GLY A 10 1.92 -9.08 4.80
N PHE A 11 0.81 -9.80 4.61
CA PHE A 11 0.13 -10.51 5.70
C PHE A 11 0.97 -11.65 6.26
N GLY A 12 1.66 -12.42 5.40
CA GLY A 12 2.57 -13.48 5.81
C GLY A 12 3.76 -12.97 6.63
N VAL A 13 4.40 -11.88 6.18
CA VAL A 13 5.50 -11.24 6.92
C VAL A 13 5.00 -10.69 8.26
N TYR A 14 3.82 -10.06 8.29
CA TYR A 14 3.22 -9.55 9.52
C TYR A 14 2.93 -10.66 10.55
N GLN A 15 2.32 -11.77 10.11
CA GLN A 15 2.06 -12.92 10.98
C GLN A 15 3.34 -13.56 11.53
N THR A 16 4.38 -13.64 10.71
CA THR A 16 5.58 -14.41 11.08
C THR A 16 6.56 -13.60 11.91
N TYR A 17 6.73 -12.30 11.61
CA TYR A 17 7.75 -11.46 12.25
C TYR A 17 7.20 -10.44 13.24
N VAL A 18 5.94 -10.02 13.10
CA VAL A 18 5.35 -8.96 13.94
C VAL A 18 4.38 -9.54 14.97
N TYR A 19 3.79 -10.71 14.69
CA TYR A 19 2.81 -11.37 15.55
C TYR A 19 3.43 -12.44 16.46
N GLU A 20 4.63 -12.22 16.99
CA GLU A 20 5.15 -13.10 18.04
C GLU A 20 4.33 -12.94 19.33
N ARG A 21 3.91 -14.06 19.93
CA ARG A 21 3.21 -14.07 21.22
C ARG A 21 4.24 -13.98 22.34
N THR A 22 4.55 -12.76 22.76
CA THR A 22 5.42 -12.52 23.91
C THR A 22 4.61 -12.35 25.20
N PRO A 23 5.12 -12.86 26.34
CA PRO A 23 4.57 -12.49 27.64
C PRO A 23 5.02 -11.07 27.99
N GLU A 24 4.13 -10.30 28.61
CA GLU A 24 4.46 -8.94 29.07
C GLU A 24 3.69 -8.71 30.36
N VAL A 25 4.42 -8.66 31.47
CA VAL A 25 3.84 -8.40 32.79
C VAL A 25 4.28 -7.01 33.22
N VAL A 26 3.33 -6.25 33.76
CA VAL A 26 3.54 -4.89 34.25
C VAL A 26 2.91 -4.76 35.63
N ILE A 27 3.57 -4.02 36.52
CA ILE A 27 2.99 -3.60 37.79
C ILE A 27 2.62 -2.13 37.68
N GLU A 28 1.34 -1.83 37.78
CA GLU A 28 0.78 -0.49 37.64
C GLU A 28 0.44 0.08 39.03
N ILE A 29 0.93 1.26 39.38
CA ILE A 29 0.50 1.98 40.59
C ILE A 29 -0.82 2.66 40.26
N LEU A 30 -1.92 2.17 40.84
CA LEU A 30 -3.25 2.76 40.64
C LEU A 30 -3.42 4.01 41.52
N SER A 31 -3.03 3.91 42.79
CA SER A 31 -3.15 4.99 43.75
C SER A 31 -2.20 4.81 44.93
N ILE A 32 -1.74 5.93 45.49
CA ILE A 32 -1.09 5.98 46.81
C ILE A 32 -1.84 7.06 47.60
N GLY A 33 -2.44 6.67 48.71
CA GLY A 33 -3.17 7.56 49.61
C GLY A 33 -2.61 7.50 51.02
N THR A 34 -2.68 8.61 51.74
CA THR A 34 -2.39 8.65 53.18
C THR A 34 -3.64 8.26 53.94
N VAL A 35 -3.58 7.17 54.70
CA VAL A 35 -4.68 6.73 55.58
C VAL A 35 -4.60 7.47 56.90
N PHE A 36 -3.39 7.64 57.42
CA PHE A 36 -3.15 8.32 58.68
C PHE A 36 -1.80 9.02 58.65
N SER A 37 -1.78 10.30 59.04
CA SER A 37 -0.56 11.10 59.20
C SER A 37 -0.64 11.87 60.50
N MET A 38 0.46 11.88 61.26
CA MET A 38 0.61 12.75 62.42
C MET A 38 1.07 14.13 61.95
N ASP A 39 0.27 15.16 62.23
CA ASP A 39 0.69 16.54 62.02
C ASP A 39 1.46 17.01 63.27
N THR A 40 2.78 17.14 63.14
CA THR A 40 3.69 17.51 64.23
C THR A 40 3.61 19.00 64.63
N ARG A 41 2.60 19.74 64.17
CA ARG A 41 2.43 21.19 64.42
C ARG A 41 1.66 21.53 65.70
N LEU A 42 1.38 20.57 66.57
CA LEU A 42 0.75 20.85 67.87
C LEU A 42 1.83 21.26 68.90
N PRO A 43 1.69 22.42 69.57
CA PRO A 43 2.72 22.99 70.47
C PRO A 43 2.83 22.27 71.83
N THR A 44 2.40 21.00 71.95
CA THR A 44 2.39 20.25 73.21
C THR A 44 3.05 18.88 73.01
N PRO A 45 4.07 18.51 73.82
CA PRO A 45 4.75 17.22 73.70
C PRO A 45 3.90 16.13 74.37
N GLN A 46 2.71 15.85 73.83
CA GLN A 46 2.06 14.58 74.08
C GLN A 46 2.51 13.65 72.96
N LEU A 47 3.24 12.59 73.32
CA LEU A 47 3.62 11.51 72.40
C LEU A 47 2.35 10.86 71.86
N GLU A 48 1.77 11.43 70.81
CA GLU A 48 0.72 10.78 70.04
C GLU A 48 1.40 9.65 69.26
N TYR A 49 0.95 8.42 69.51
CA TYR A 49 1.37 7.22 68.79
C TYR A 49 0.11 6.53 68.26
N PHE A 50 0.19 5.90 67.09
CA PHE A 50 -0.81 4.92 66.69
C PHE A 50 -0.24 3.51 66.92
N SER A 51 -1.12 2.54 67.17
CA SER A 51 -0.74 1.15 67.44
C SER A 51 -1.39 0.23 66.43
N ILE A 52 -0.57 -0.59 65.75
CA ILE A 52 -1.03 -1.67 64.88
C ILE A 52 -0.44 -2.97 65.44
N GLY A 53 -1.30 -3.94 65.76
CA GLY A 53 -0.86 -5.23 66.30
C GLY A 53 -0.06 -5.13 67.62
N GLY A 54 -0.22 -4.05 68.39
CA GLY A 54 0.51 -3.81 69.63
C GLY A 54 1.85 -3.07 69.48
N LYS A 55 2.32 -2.80 68.26
CA LYS A 55 3.52 -1.99 68.01
C LYS A 55 3.13 -0.51 67.90
N LYS A 56 3.82 0.36 68.65
CA LYS A 56 3.62 1.81 68.64
C LYS A 56 4.49 2.47 67.59
N PHE A 57 3.90 3.39 66.83
CA PHE A 57 4.59 4.19 65.82
C PHE A 57 4.60 5.65 66.20
N VAL A 58 5.77 6.27 66.04
CA VAL A 58 6.01 7.69 66.34
C VAL A 58 6.74 8.28 65.13
N ASN A 59 6.28 9.42 64.63
CA ASN A 59 6.81 10.06 63.40
C ASN A 59 6.79 9.15 62.16
N GLU A 60 5.76 8.30 62.06
CA GLU A 60 5.45 7.53 60.86
C GLU A 60 4.07 7.90 60.33
N GLU A 61 3.88 7.70 59.02
CA GLU A 61 2.62 7.81 58.31
C GLU A 61 2.19 6.43 57.84
N LEU A 62 0.89 6.16 57.94
CA LEU A 62 0.27 4.98 57.38
C LEU A 62 -0.26 5.33 55.99
N ARG A 63 0.25 4.63 54.97
CA ARG A 63 -0.16 4.82 53.58
C ARG A 63 -0.78 3.55 53.02
N LEU A 64 -1.75 3.76 52.14
CA LEU A 64 -2.38 2.73 51.34
C LEU A 64 -1.87 2.86 49.91
N ALA A 65 -1.20 1.83 49.41
CA ALA A 65 -0.87 1.74 48.00
C ALA A 65 -1.74 0.67 47.35
N VAL A 66 -2.31 0.98 46.20
CA VAL A 66 -3.08 0.02 45.40
C VAL A 66 -2.33 -0.18 44.11
N LEU A 67 -1.86 -1.41 43.87
CA LEU A 67 -1.14 -1.78 42.67
C LEU A 67 -1.95 -2.79 41.86
N ARG A 68 -1.78 -2.78 40.55
CA ARG A 68 -2.32 -3.81 39.66
C ARG A 68 -1.19 -4.54 38.97
N LEU A 69 -1.10 -5.83 39.18
CA LEU A 69 -0.26 -6.73 38.40
C LEU A 69 -1.09 -7.17 37.18
N ARG A 70 -0.58 -6.91 35.97
CA ARG A 70 -1.29 -7.17 34.70
C ARG A 70 -0.41 -7.91 33.72
N ASN A 71 -0.94 -8.94 33.06
CA ASN A 71 -0.32 -9.53 31.87
C ASN A 71 -0.83 -8.78 30.64
N ALA A 72 -0.10 -7.74 30.23
CA ALA A 72 -0.38 -6.96 29.02
C ALA A 72 0.00 -7.71 27.72
N GLY A 73 0.71 -8.84 27.84
CA GLY A 73 1.21 -9.61 26.72
C GLY A 73 0.15 -10.41 26.00
N ARG A 74 0.58 -11.10 24.94
CA ARG A 74 -0.28 -11.99 24.12
C ARG A 74 -0.10 -13.47 24.45
N LYS A 75 0.83 -13.78 25.36
CA LYS A 75 1.11 -15.13 25.86
C LYS A 75 0.76 -15.20 27.34
N GLY A 76 -0.03 -16.22 27.71
CA GLY A 76 -0.24 -16.56 29.12
C GLY A 76 1.04 -17.12 29.75
N LEU A 77 1.15 -16.96 31.06
CA LEU A 77 2.23 -17.51 31.86
C LEU A 77 1.71 -18.71 32.65
N SER A 78 2.46 -19.80 32.59
CA SER A 78 2.28 -20.97 33.43
C SER A 78 3.10 -20.83 34.73
N ARG A 79 2.85 -21.69 35.72
CA ARG A 79 3.62 -21.67 36.97
C ARG A 79 5.12 -21.90 36.75
N SER A 80 5.49 -22.70 35.76
CA SER A 80 6.89 -22.99 35.41
C SER A 80 7.61 -21.82 34.73
N ASP A 81 6.88 -20.80 34.27
CA ASP A 81 7.50 -19.60 33.70
C ASP A 81 8.02 -18.64 34.80
N PHE A 82 7.63 -18.84 36.06
CA PHE A 82 8.13 -18.08 37.19
C PHE A 82 9.40 -18.72 37.74
N ASP A 83 10.40 -17.91 38.07
CA ASP A 83 11.59 -18.39 38.75
C ASP A 83 11.27 -18.72 40.22
N GLU A 84 11.56 -19.95 40.65
CA GLU A 84 11.31 -20.39 42.02
C GLU A 84 12.25 -19.71 43.04
N THR A 85 13.45 -19.32 42.60
CA THR A 85 14.48 -18.68 43.44
C THR A 85 14.34 -17.17 43.45
N GLU A 86 13.91 -16.59 42.33
CA GLU A 86 13.69 -15.15 42.15
C GLU A 86 12.21 -14.84 41.92
N GLN A 87 11.38 -15.11 42.93
CA GLN A 87 9.94 -14.84 42.87
C GLN A 87 9.64 -13.37 42.57
N ILE A 88 8.66 -13.15 41.69
CA ILE A 88 8.17 -11.81 41.38
C ILE A 88 7.60 -11.17 42.64
N GLY A 89 7.91 -9.88 42.84
CA GLY A 89 7.39 -9.14 43.96
C GLY A 89 7.56 -7.63 43.81
N VAL A 90 7.06 -6.93 44.81
CA VAL A 90 7.24 -5.49 44.99
C VAL A 90 8.04 -5.27 46.27
N MET A 91 9.13 -4.52 46.15
CA MET A 91 10.00 -4.13 47.24
C MET A 91 9.77 -2.67 47.61
N LEU A 92 9.66 -2.43 48.91
CA LEU A 92 9.59 -1.10 49.50
C LEU A 92 11.01 -0.62 49.83
N SER A 93 11.43 0.53 49.28
CA SER A 93 12.79 1.05 49.53
C SER A 93 12.98 1.47 50.99
N ASP A 94 11.96 2.08 51.60
CA ASP A 94 11.97 2.54 52.99
C ASP A 94 10.60 2.36 53.66
N GLY A 95 10.60 2.00 54.94
CA GLY A 95 9.41 1.69 55.72
C GLY A 95 9.19 0.20 56.01
N GLN A 96 7.96 -0.14 56.38
CA GLN A 96 7.52 -1.49 56.72
C GLN A 96 6.16 -1.82 56.09
N ILE A 97 6.01 -3.04 55.58
CA ILE A 97 4.75 -3.55 55.03
C ILE A 97 4.00 -4.30 56.13
N TRP A 98 2.75 -3.90 56.39
CA TRP A 98 1.90 -4.46 57.45
C TRP A 98 0.89 -5.46 56.93
N ASN A 99 0.30 -5.13 55.79
CA ASN A 99 -0.70 -5.97 55.16
C ASN A 99 -0.56 -5.87 53.65
N ALA A 100 -0.83 -6.98 52.98
CA ALA A 100 -0.94 -7.08 51.55
C ALA A 100 -2.08 -8.04 51.27
N SER A 101 -3.07 -7.60 50.51
CA SER A 101 -4.24 -8.44 50.22
C SER A 101 -4.75 -8.19 48.81
N VAL A 102 -5.32 -9.23 48.20
CA VAL A 102 -5.96 -9.10 46.89
C VAL A 102 -7.30 -8.40 47.07
N GLN A 103 -7.40 -7.19 46.52
CA GLN A 103 -8.63 -6.40 46.53
C GLN A 103 -9.60 -6.93 45.46
N ASP A 104 -9.09 -7.11 44.24
CA ASP A 104 -9.88 -7.52 43.10
C ASP A 104 -9.04 -8.29 42.06
N ALA A 105 -9.68 -9.06 41.18
CA ALA A 105 -9.01 -9.79 40.12
C ALA A 105 -9.93 -10.03 38.93
N SER A 106 -9.34 -10.11 37.73
CA SER A 106 -10.06 -10.46 36.50
C SER A 106 -10.69 -11.85 36.50
N SER A 107 -10.16 -12.79 37.31
CA SER A 107 -10.69 -14.15 37.43
C SER A 107 -10.71 -14.65 38.87
N ALA A 108 -11.68 -15.53 39.17
CA ALA A 108 -11.79 -16.18 40.48
C ALA A 108 -10.57 -17.04 40.79
N TYR A 109 -9.92 -17.60 39.77
CA TYR A 109 -8.67 -18.34 39.92
C TYR A 109 -7.56 -17.45 40.47
N LEU A 110 -7.33 -16.28 39.86
CA LEU A 110 -6.31 -15.34 40.32
C LEU A 110 -6.58 -14.84 41.73
N LYS A 111 -7.84 -14.51 42.05
CA LYS A 111 -8.23 -14.08 43.41
C LYS A 111 -7.83 -15.09 44.50
N LYS A 112 -7.83 -16.38 44.18
CA LYS A 112 -7.49 -17.47 45.10
C LYS A 112 -6.00 -17.84 45.12
N HIS A 113 -5.28 -17.64 44.01
CA HIS A 113 -3.91 -18.16 43.84
C HIS A 113 -2.83 -17.07 43.81
N ALA A 114 -3.16 -15.84 43.42
CA ALA A 114 -2.24 -14.70 43.46
C ALA A 114 -2.13 -14.11 44.87
N VAL A 115 -1.89 -14.97 45.87
CA VAL A 115 -1.84 -14.58 47.27
C VAL A 115 -0.51 -13.89 47.56
N PRO A 116 -0.51 -12.63 48.02
CA PRO A 116 0.70 -11.92 48.40
C PRO A 116 1.29 -12.51 49.68
N ILE A 117 2.60 -12.69 49.71
CA ILE A 117 3.36 -13.16 50.87
C ILE A 117 4.32 -12.05 51.29
N ILE A 118 4.17 -11.54 52.51
CA ILE A 118 5.02 -10.48 53.05
C ILE A 118 6.26 -11.11 53.68
N LYS A 119 7.44 -10.64 53.28
CA LYS A 119 8.71 -10.94 53.92
C LYS A 119 9.54 -9.67 54.02
N ASP A 120 9.67 -9.16 55.24
CA ASP A 120 10.34 -7.89 55.55
C ASP A 120 9.77 -6.69 54.78
N ARG A 121 10.50 -6.17 53.80
CA ARG A 121 10.13 -5.04 52.93
C ARG A 121 9.66 -5.48 51.55
N ILE A 122 9.47 -6.76 51.33
CA ILE A 122 9.13 -7.32 50.03
C ILE A 122 7.81 -8.07 50.13
N VAL A 123 6.93 -7.86 49.15
CA VAL A 123 5.74 -8.67 48.94
C VAL A 123 5.97 -9.52 47.70
N TYR A 124 6.05 -10.83 47.92
CA TYR A 124 6.20 -11.82 46.87
C TYR A 124 4.85 -12.35 46.41
N PHE A 125 4.80 -12.80 45.16
CA PHE A 125 3.69 -13.56 44.64
C PHE A 125 4.14 -14.99 44.37
N SER A 126 3.38 -15.96 44.90
CA SER A 126 3.62 -17.37 44.57
C SER A 126 3.40 -17.60 43.07
N PRO A 127 4.10 -18.55 42.42
CA PRO A 127 3.85 -18.89 41.02
C PRO A 127 2.37 -19.27 40.78
N PHE A 128 1.72 -18.60 39.84
CA PHE A 128 0.34 -18.89 39.43
C PHE A 128 0.21 -18.97 37.90
N ILE A 129 -0.98 -19.32 37.40
CA ILE A 129 -1.27 -19.28 35.97
C ILE A 129 -1.82 -17.90 35.68
N PHE A 130 -1.25 -17.17 34.73
CA PHE A 130 -1.59 -15.79 34.45
C PHE A 130 -1.84 -15.58 32.96
N ASP A 131 -3.10 -15.68 32.55
CA ASP A 131 -3.45 -15.64 31.14
C ASP A 131 -3.29 -14.24 30.53
N ALA A 132 -3.19 -14.18 29.21
CA ALA A 132 -3.04 -12.92 28.48
C ALA A 132 -4.24 -12.00 28.72
N GLY A 133 -3.99 -10.75 29.11
CA GLY A 133 -5.02 -9.76 29.43
C GLY A 133 -5.59 -9.87 30.85
N GLU A 134 -5.24 -10.90 31.63
CA GLU A 134 -5.65 -10.98 33.02
C GLU A 134 -4.90 -9.98 33.89
N TRP A 135 -5.52 -9.64 35.03
CA TRP A 135 -4.97 -8.75 36.04
C TRP A 135 -5.43 -9.14 37.45
N VAL A 136 -4.65 -8.70 38.43
CA VAL A 136 -4.96 -8.76 39.87
C VAL A 136 -4.58 -7.44 40.53
N THR A 137 -5.46 -6.91 41.36
CA THR A 137 -5.24 -5.68 42.13
C THR A 137 -4.96 -6.02 43.59
N ILE A 138 -3.84 -5.52 44.08
CA ILE A 138 -3.34 -5.76 45.43
C ILE A 138 -3.29 -4.44 46.19
N GLU A 139 -3.78 -4.49 47.41
CA GLU A 139 -3.79 -3.40 48.36
C GLU A 139 -2.69 -3.63 49.40
N PHE A 140 -1.83 -2.65 49.58
CA PHE A 140 -0.69 -2.65 50.49
C PHE A 140 -0.91 -1.59 51.57
N LEU A 141 -0.83 -2.02 52.82
CA LEU A 141 -0.79 -1.14 53.96
C LEU A 141 0.66 -1.03 54.44
N VAL A 142 1.23 0.18 54.36
CA VAL A 142 2.65 0.42 54.64
C VAL A 142 2.83 1.56 55.63
N THR A 143 3.83 1.47 56.50
CA THR A 143 4.28 2.60 57.31
C THR A 143 5.61 3.13 56.80
N ILE A 144 5.74 4.45 56.82
CA ILE A 144 6.87 5.19 56.27
C ILE A 144 7.12 6.40 57.16
N SER A 145 8.38 6.83 57.34
CA SER A 145 8.67 8.04 58.13
C SER A 145 7.93 9.27 57.59
N THR A 146 7.43 10.11 58.49
CA THR A 146 6.69 11.33 58.14
C THR A 146 7.48 12.19 57.16
N GLY A 147 6.82 12.65 56.09
CA GLY A 147 7.43 13.52 55.07
C GLY A 147 8.29 12.82 54.01
N LYS A 148 8.50 11.49 54.06
CA LYS A 148 9.18 10.76 52.98
C LYS A 148 8.22 10.36 51.85
N SER A 149 8.73 10.13 50.64
CA SER A 149 7.96 9.57 49.52
C SER A 149 7.90 8.04 49.60
N LEU A 150 6.78 7.46 49.16
CA LEU A 150 6.65 6.01 49.06
C LEU A 150 7.31 5.55 47.76
N ASN A 151 8.49 4.94 47.86
CA ASN A 151 9.23 4.43 46.71
C ASN A 151 9.09 2.91 46.65
N LEU A 152 8.62 2.42 45.52
CA LEU A 152 8.41 1.00 45.24
C LEU A 152 9.31 0.59 44.09
N ASP A 153 9.87 -0.60 44.18
CA ASP A 153 10.66 -1.24 43.14
C ASP A 153 10.11 -2.64 42.86
N THR A 154 10.38 -3.18 41.68
CA THR A 154 10.07 -4.59 41.38
C THR A 154 11.27 -5.49 41.64
N VAL A 155 10.97 -6.72 42.02
CA VAL A 155 11.95 -7.80 42.18
C VAL A 155 11.46 -9.06 41.49
N GLY A 156 12.39 -9.98 41.24
CA GLY A 156 12.13 -11.28 40.64
C GLY A 156 12.25 -11.30 39.11
N LYS A 157 12.10 -12.50 38.56
CA LYS A 157 12.29 -12.79 37.13
C LYS A 157 11.20 -13.74 36.61
N ILE A 158 10.79 -13.48 35.37
CA ILE A 158 9.84 -14.32 34.63
C ILE A 158 10.49 -14.73 33.30
N ALA A 159 10.33 -15.99 32.93
CA ALA A 159 10.83 -16.51 31.67
C ALA A 159 10.20 -15.77 30.48
N GLY A 160 11.05 -15.35 29.53
CA GLY A 160 10.62 -14.63 28.33
C GLY A 160 10.38 -13.12 28.53
N ILE A 161 10.52 -12.59 29.74
CA ILE A 161 10.53 -11.14 29.99
C ILE A 161 11.98 -10.71 30.24
N PRO A 162 12.56 -9.82 29.40
CA PRO A 162 13.92 -9.37 29.59
C PRO A 162 14.03 -8.43 30.80
N GLY A 163 14.88 -8.78 31.76
CA GLY A 163 15.17 -7.95 32.93
C GLY A 163 14.10 -8.03 34.03
N ARG A 164 13.89 -6.91 34.73
CA ARG A 164 12.89 -6.79 35.80
C ARG A 164 11.54 -6.38 35.24
N VAL A 165 10.48 -6.80 35.90
CA VAL A 165 9.11 -6.38 35.57
C VAL A 165 8.99 -4.86 35.72
N PRO A 166 8.51 -4.12 34.70
CA PRO A 166 8.38 -2.67 34.80
C PRO A 166 7.33 -2.27 35.85
N LEU A 167 7.66 -1.24 36.63
CA LEU A 167 6.74 -0.51 37.49
C LEU A 167 6.31 0.76 36.76
N VAL A 168 5.02 0.91 36.52
CA VAL A 168 4.44 2.07 35.80
C VAL A 168 3.52 2.82 36.75
N ASP A 169 3.74 4.13 36.89
CA ASP A 169 2.80 4.99 37.61
C ASP A 169 1.73 5.50 36.64
N LEU A 170 0.53 4.92 36.70
CA LEU A 170 -0.59 5.32 35.83
C LEU A 170 -1.01 6.76 36.06
N ARG A 171 -0.73 7.33 37.24
CA ARG A 171 -1.04 8.73 37.54
C ARG A 171 -0.18 9.67 36.70
N GLU A 172 1.08 9.31 36.47
CA GLU A 172 1.96 10.05 35.58
C GLU A 172 1.61 9.83 34.11
N GLU A 173 1.26 8.61 33.69
CA GLU A 173 0.88 8.34 32.31
C GLU A 173 -0.40 9.08 31.89
N LEU A 174 -1.42 9.13 32.74
CA LEU A 174 -2.63 9.90 32.46
C LEU A 174 -2.36 11.41 32.34
N SER A 175 -1.29 11.91 32.98
CA SER A 175 -0.87 13.31 32.87
C SER A 175 -0.04 13.60 31.61
N LYS A 176 0.60 12.59 31.02
CA LYS A 176 1.37 12.72 29.78
C LYS A 176 0.41 12.78 28.59
N LYS A 177 0.36 13.95 27.92
CA LYS A 177 -0.40 14.09 26.67
C LYS A 177 0.14 13.07 25.65
N PRO A 178 -0.73 12.35 24.92
CA PRO A 178 -0.29 11.38 23.92
C PRO A 178 0.59 12.08 22.87
N PHE A 179 1.63 11.38 22.40
CA PHE A 179 2.65 11.93 21.49
C PHE A 179 2.06 12.73 20.33
N TRP A 180 1.03 12.19 19.67
CA TRP A 180 0.35 12.89 18.57
C TRP A 180 -0.27 14.21 19.01
N LYS A 181 -0.90 14.24 20.18
CA LYS A 181 -1.42 15.49 20.75
C LYS A 181 -0.31 16.46 21.09
N GLN A 182 0.85 15.98 21.55
CA GLN A 182 2.03 16.82 21.76
C GLN A 182 2.58 17.37 20.44
N VAL A 183 2.59 16.59 19.36
CA VAL A 183 3.05 17.02 18.02
C VAL A 183 2.06 17.99 17.36
N PHE A 184 0.77 17.96 17.69
CA PHE A 184 -0.21 18.91 17.14
C PHE A 184 -0.44 20.14 18.03
N ASP A 185 -0.24 20.05 19.35
CA ASP A 185 -0.41 21.17 20.29
C ASP A 185 0.87 21.95 20.58
N ALA A 186 2.06 21.43 20.25
CA ALA A 186 3.31 22.11 20.58
C ALA A 186 3.66 23.23 19.59
N ASP A 187 3.95 24.42 20.12
CA ASP A 187 4.39 25.62 19.39
C ASP A 187 5.88 25.61 19.00
N SER A 188 6.57 24.48 19.13
CA SER A 188 8.01 24.38 18.85
C SER A 188 8.29 24.32 17.34
N TRP A 189 9.31 25.03 16.87
CA TRP A 189 9.72 25.03 15.46
C TRP A 189 10.13 23.62 14.95
N LEU A 190 10.68 22.77 15.82
CA LEU A 190 11.01 21.37 15.49
C LEU A 190 9.78 20.56 15.12
N VAL A 191 8.64 20.89 15.71
CA VAL A 191 7.37 20.22 15.45
C VAL A 191 6.86 20.58 14.06
N GLN A 192 7.14 21.80 13.56
CA GLN A 192 6.83 22.17 12.18
C GLN A 192 7.63 21.33 11.17
N LEU A 193 8.89 21.01 11.48
CA LEU A 193 9.73 20.14 10.65
C LEU A 193 9.13 18.72 10.52
N ILE A 194 8.59 18.18 11.62
CA ILE A 194 7.93 16.86 11.64
C ILE A 194 6.58 16.88 10.92
N ARG A 195 5.84 18.01 10.95
CA ARG A 195 4.57 18.15 10.24
C ARG A 195 4.73 18.20 8.72
N LEU A 196 5.86 18.70 8.21
CA LEU A 196 6.13 18.81 6.77
C LEU A 196 5.95 17.49 5.99
N PRO A 197 6.58 16.36 6.38
CA PRO A 197 6.36 15.08 5.69
C PRO A 197 4.92 14.55 5.85
N VAL A 198 4.27 14.78 6.99
CA VAL A 198 2.87 14.38 7.20
C VAL A 198 1.94 15.13 6.25
N TYR A 199 2.13 16.43 6.08
CA TYR A 199 1.36 17.23 5.12
C TYR A 199 1.67 16.86 3.68
N ALA A 200 2.93 16.55 3.35
CA ALA A 200 3.29 16.08 2.02
C ALA A 200 2.56 14.77 1.68
N ILE A 201 2.57 13.78 2.59
CA ILE A 201 1.85 12.52 2.41
C ILE A 201 0.34 12.77 2.29
N GLY A 202 -0.23 13.60 3.16
CA GLY A 202 -1.65 13.96 3.10
C GLY A 202 -2.04 14.63 1.78
N LEU A 203 -1.18 15.50 1.25
CA LEU A 203 -1.36 16.14 -0.05
C LEU A 203 -1.30 15.12 -1.20
N PHE A 204 -0.34 14.20 -1.20
CA PHE A 204 -0.27 13.17 -2.23
C PHE A 204 -1.50 12.24 -2.21
N LEU A 205 -1.96 11.84 -1.02
CA LEU A 205 -3.17 11.03 -0.88
C LEU A 205 -4.41 11.77 -1.37
N SER A 206 -4.54 13.07 -1.08
CA SER A 206 -5.67 13.87 -1.57
C SER A 206 -5.64 14.05 -3.09
N LEU A 207 -4.46 14.25 -3.70
CA LEU A 207 -4.31 14.32 -5.15
C LEU A 207 -4.69 12.99 -5.83
N ILE A 208 -4.27 11.85 -5.27
CA ILE A 208 -4.66 10.52 -5.77
C ILE A 208 -6.18 10.34 -5.71
N LEU A 209 -6.80 10.75 -4.61
CA LEU A 209 -8.25 10.66 -4.44
C LEU A 209 -9.00 11.53 -5.46
N VAL A 210 -8.54 12.75 -5.70
CA VAL A 210 -9.11 13.66 -6.72
C VAL A 210 -8.95 13.05 -8.12
N ALA A 211 -7.76 12.57 -8.48
CA ALA A 211 -7.53 11.93 -9.78
C ALA A 211 -8.40 10.68 -9.99
N ALA A 212 -8.56 9.85 -8.95
CA ALA A 212 -9.44 8.68 -8.99
C ALA A 212 -10.91 9.09 -9.21
N THR A 213 -11.36 10.16 -8.53
CA THR A 213 -12.73 10.68 -8.68
C THR A 213 -12.98 11.20 -10.09
N ILE A 214 -12.02 11.93 -10.66
CA ILE A 214 -12.08 12.40 -12.06
C ILE A 214 -12.11 11.21 -13.03
N ALA A 215 -11.27 10.20 -12.83
CA ALA A 215 -11.24 9.02 -13.70
C ALA A 215 -12.58 8.26 -13.69
N VAL A 216 -13.18 8.05 -12.51
CA VAL A 216 -14.46 7.35 -12.35
C VAL A 216 -15.62 8.13 -12.99
N THR A 217 -15.59 9.47 -12.94
CA THR A 217 -16.65 10.30 -13.51
C THR A 217 -16.54 10.45 -15.03
N ILE A 218 -15.33 10.52 -15.58
CA ILE A 218 -15.11 10.70 -17.03
C ILE A 218 -15.22 9.38 -17.80
N ALA A 219 -14.76 8.26 -17.23
CA ALA A 219 -14.79 6.95 -17.90
C ALA A 219 -16.15 6.56 -18.53
N PRO A 220 -17.32 6.70 -17.85
CA PRO A 220 -18.61 6.38 -18.46
C PRO A 220 -18.96 7.32 -19.61
N PHE A 221 -18.55 8.59 -19.54
CA PHE A 221 -18.82 9.56 -20.61
C PHE A 221 -18.04 9.22 -21.88
N ILE A 222 -16.77 8.81 -21.74
CA ILE A 222 -15.96 8.32 -22.87
C ILE A 222 -16.60 7.07 -23.47
N ALA A 223 -16.96 6.08 -22.65
CA ALA A 223 -17.58 4.84 -23.12
C ALA A 223 -18.93 5.07 -23.83
N VAL A 224 -19.75 6.01 -23.33
CA VAL A 224 -21.02 6.38 -23.98
C VAL A 224 -20.78 7.04 -25.33
N ASN A 225 -19.80 7.95 -25.44
CA ASN A 225 -19.48 8.59 -26.71
C ASN A 225 -18.96 7.57 -27.73
N GLU A 226 -18.06 6.68 -27.34
CA GLU A 226 -17.57 5.59 -28.20
C GLU A 226 -18.70 4.69 -28.69
N TRP A 227 -19.66 4.37 -27.83
CA TRP A 227 -20.85 3.59 -28.19
C TRP A 227 -21.77 4.33 -29.15
N ARG A 228 -21.99 5.65 -28.94
CA ARG A 228 -22.78 6.49 -29.86
C ARG A 228 -22.12 6.58 -31.22
N ASP A 229 -20.82 6.78 -31.26
CA ASP A 229 -20.06 6.89 -32.51
C ASP A 229 -20.06 5.54 -33.23
N ARG A 230 -19.90 4.42 -32.52
CA ARG A 230 -20.06 3.08 -33.11
C ARG A 230 -21.44 2.87 -33.71
N ARG A 231 -22.52 3.29 -33.04
CA ARG A 231 -23.88 3.19 -33.57
C ARG A 231 -24.08 4.04 -34.83
N ARG A 232 -23.56 5.26 -34.84
CA ARG A 232 -23.60 6.14 -36.02
C ARG A 232 -22.86 5.52 -37.20
N ARG A 233 -21.67 4.96 -36.97
CA ARG A 233 -20.88 4.27 -38.01
C ARG A 233 -21.64 3.11 -38.61
N ILE A 234 -22.23 2.25 -37.77
CA ILE A 234 -23.03 1.11 -38.25
C ILE A 234 -24.21 1.62 -39.09
N ALA A 235 -24.94 2.65 -38.64
CA ALA A 235 -26.06 3.22 -39.37
C ALA A 235 -25.66 3.81 -40.73
N LEU A 236 -24.52 4.52 -40.82
CA LEU A 236 -24.00 5.06 -42.08
C LEU A 236 -23.62 3.97 -43.07
N ILE A 237 -23.03 2.88 -42.57
CA ILE A 237 -22.67 1.73 -43.40
C ILE A 237 -23.91 1.01 -43.88
N ASP A 238 -24.92 0.85 -43.03
CA ASP A 238 -26.18 0.23 -43.42
C ASP A 238 -26.85 1.08 -44.51
N GLU A 239 -26.82 2.41 -44.39
CA GLU A 239 -27.27 3.36 -45.44
C GLU A 239 -26.45 3.21 -46.74
N TYR A 240 -25.12 3.05 -46.65
CA TYR A 240 -24.26 2.79 -47.82
C TYR A 240 -24.59 1.46 -48.51
N CYS A 241 -24.94 0.42 -47.74
CA CYS A 241 -25.27 -0.91 -48.25
C CYS A 241 -26.65 -0.97 -48.92
N LEU A 242 -27.58 -0.09 -48.55
CA LEU A 242 -28.97 -0.13 -49.04
C LEU A 242 -29.03 0.11 -50.56
N GLY A 243 -29.51 -0.91 -51.29
CA GLY A 243 -29.74 -0.83 -52.74
C GLY A 243 -28.49 -0.97 -53.62
N ARG A 244 -27.34 -1.38 -53.07
CA ARG A 244 -26.09 -1.57 -53.82
C ARG A 244 -25.64 -3.03 -53.81
N THR A 245 -25.10 -3.50 -54.94
CA THR A 245 -24.36 -4.76 -55.00
C THR A 245 -22.94 -4.51 -54.51
N LEU A 246 -22.60 -5.04 -53.34
CA LEU A 246 -21.28 -4.87 -52.71
C LEU A 246 -20.26 -5.80 -53.36
N THR A 247 -19.12 -5.26 -53.79
CA THR A 247 -17.96 -6.07 -54.18
C THR A 247 -17.22 -6.59 -52.93
N ASP A 248 -16.31 -7.54 -53.11
CA ASP A 248 -15.51 -8.04 -51.99
C ASP A 248 -14.57 -6.95 -51.42
N GLN A 249 -14.14 -6.00 -52.25
CA GLN A 249 -13.41 -4.82 -51.81
C GLN A 249 -14.27 -3.87 -50.96
N ASP A 250 -15.54 -3.65 -51.36
CA ASP A 250 -16.47 -2.85 -50.56
C ASP A 250 -16.69 -3.50 -49.18
N ARG A 251 -16.85 -4.84 -49.13
CA ARG A 251 -17.02 -5.59 -47.88
C ARG A 251 -15.83 -5.47 -46.94
N LEU A 252 -14.61 -5.56 -47.48
CA LEU A 252 -13.37 -5.41 -46.71
C LEU A 252 -13.26 -4.02 -46.09
N LEU A 253 -13.51 -2.97 -46.87
CA LEU A 253 -13.47 -1.59 -46.38
C LEU A 253 -14.54 -1.32 -45.32
N ILE A 254 -15.75 -1.83 -45.54
CA ILE A 254 -16.86 -1.75 -44.58
C ILE A 254 -16.52 -2.46 -43.27
N GLN A 255 -15.92 -3.65 -43.34
CA GLN A 255 -15.51 -4.40 -42.16
C GLN A 255 -14.46 -3.63 -41.35
N ARG A 256 -13.47 -3.02 -42.00
CA ARG A 256 -12.46 -2.18 -41.34
C ARG A 256 -13.07 -0.93 -40.71
N TYR A 257 -13.98 -0.26 -41.41
CA TYR A 257 -14.68 0.91 -40.88
C TYR A 257 -15.60 0.58 -39.70
N ARG A 258 -16.25 -0.60 -39.69
CA ARG A 258 -17.03 -1.09 -38.54
C ARG A 258 -16.18 -1.38 -37.31
N ALA A 259 -14.93 -1.82 -37.51
CA ALA A 259 -14.02 -2.17 -36.43
C ALA A 259 -13.45 -0.94 -35.71
N SER A 260 -12.94 0.06 -36.45
CA SER A 260 -12.46 1.32 -35.88
C SER A 260 -12.24 2.39 -36.95
N ASP A 261 -12.59 3.65 -36.65
CA ASP A 261 -12.25 4.80 -37.51
C ASP A 261 -10.75 4.89 -37.77
N ALA A 262 -9.93 4.56 -36.76
CA ALA A 262 -8.48 4.59 -36.87
C ALA A 262 -7.94 3.59 -37.93
N GLN A 263 -8.65 2.47 -38.16
CA GLN A 263 -8.24 1.46 -39.14
C GLN A 263 -8.63 1.85 -40.58
N LEU A 264 -9.78 2.49 -40.79
CA LEU A 264 -10.12 3.03 -42.11
C LEU A 264 -9.17 4.19 -42.46
N MET A 265 -8.90 5.08 -41.50
CA MET A 265 -8.03 6.24 -41.72
C MET A 265 -6.57 5.83 -41.98
N SER A 266 -6.05 4.82 -41.29
CA SER A 266 -4.73 4.28 -41.60
C SER A 266 -4.68 3.67 -43.00
N THR A 267 -5.76 2.99 -43.43
CA THR A 267 -5.88 2.43 -44.78
C THR A 267 -5.89 3.54 -45.84
N ILE A 268 -6.66 4.61 -45.63
CA ILE A 268 -6.72 5.79 -46.53
C ILE A 268 -5.34 6.48 -46.61
N ALA A 269 -4.69 6.73 -45.48
CA ALA A 269 -3.39 7.41 -45.44
C ALA A 269 -2.30 6.62 -46.17
N ILE A 270 -2.31 5.29 -46.04
CA ILE A 270 -1.36 4.42 -46.75
C ILE A 270 -1.60 4.46 -48.26
N ILE A 271 -2.85 4.52 -48.69
CA ILE A 271 -3.23 4.59 -50.11
C ILE A 271 -2.84 5.94 -50.73
N GLN A 272 -3.14 7.05 -50.05
CA GLN A 272 -2.74 8.39 -50.50
C GLN A 272 -1.22 8.48 -50.70
N ARG A 273 -0.46 7.88 -49.79
CA ARG A 273 1.00 7.85 -49.88
C ARG A 273 1.52 6.98 -51.04
N LEU A 274 0.84 5.88 -51.34
CA LEU A 274 1.17 5.05 -52.51
C LEU A 274 0.92 5.81 -53.83
N ASP A 275 -0.11 6.64 -53.86
CA ASP A 275 -0.41 7.51 -55.00
C ASP A 275 0.64 8.64 -55.15
N GLU A 276 1.08 9.25 -54.03
CA GLU A 276 2.17 10.26 -54.02
C GLU A 276 3.51 9.69 -54.51
N LEU A 277 3.74 8.39 -54.34
CA LEU A 277 4.94 7.68 -54.81
C LEU A 277 4.81 7.19 -56.26
N GLU A 278 3.91 7.79 -57.06
CA GLU A 278 3.61 7.45 -58.46
C GLU A 278 3.33 5.95 -58.67
N GLY A 279 2.69 5.29 -57.70
CA GLY A 279 2.34 3.87 -57.79
C GLY A 279 3.56 2.93 -57.80
N SER A 280 4.70 3.38 -57.26
CA SER A 280 5.85 2.52 -57.05
C SER A 280 6.42 2.73 -55.65
N ILE A 281 6.25 1.74 -54.77
CA ILE A 281 7.26 1.54 -53.74
C ILE A 281 8.43 0.91 -54.51
N PRO A 282 9.59 1.56 -54.67
CA PRO A 282 10.75 0.83 -55.11
C PRO A 282 10.93 -0.30 -54.09
N VAL A 283 10.98 -1.55 -54.54
CA VAL A 283 11.42 -2.69 -53.71
C VAL A 283 12.94 -2.55 -53.46
N GLY A 284 13.34 -1.37 -52.97
CA GLY A 284 14.68 -0.99 -52.56
C GLY A 284 15.04 -1.52 -51.18
N TRP A 285 14.31 -2.52 -50.68
CA TRP A 285 14.83 -3.45 -49.69
C TRP A 285 15.67 -4.53 -50.42
N ARG A 286 16.67 -4.09 -51.21
CA ARG A 286 17.78 -4.97 -51.57
C ARG A 286 18.54 -5.24 -50.29
N THR A 287 18.32 -6.41 -49.69
CA THR A 287 19.37 -7.05 -48.90
C THR A 287 20.65 -6.99 -49.72
N GLN A 288 21.74 -6.52 -49.10
CA GLN A 288 23.08 -6.75 -49.62
C GLN A 288 23.17 -8.21 -50.03
N VAL A 289 23.35 -8.44 -51.34
CA VAL A 289 23.66 -9.76 -51.88
C VAL A 289 24.99 -10.16 -51.25
N SER A 290 24.93 -11.14 -50.35
CA SER A 290 26.12 -11.90 -49.99
C SER A 290 26.46 -12.76 -51.20
N ASP A 291 27.68 -12.61 -51.71
CA ASP A 291 28.29 -13.30 -52.87
C ASP A 291 28.41 -14.84 -52.73
N ARG A 292 27.58 -15.48 -51.91
CA ARG A 292 27.55 -16.94 -51.79
C ARG A 292 26.15 -17.47 -52.03
N GLY A 293 25.88 -17.64 -53.32
CA GLY A 293 25.08 -18.73 -53.89
C GLY A 293 23.89 -19.19 -53.06
N GLY A 294 22.74 -18.57 -53.31
CA GLY A 294 21.43 -19.08 -52.89
C GLY A 294 20.60 -18.04 -52.16
N VAL A 295 19.93 -17.16 -52.91
CA VAL A 295 18.88 -16.29 -52.35
C VAL A 295 17.57 -16.57 -53.08
N LYS A 296 16.72 -17.40 -52.48
CA LYS A 296 15.26 -17.29 -52.60
C LYS A 296 14.79 -16.47 -51.40
N ASN A 297 14.76 -15.16 -51.55
CA ASN A 297 14.02 -14.28 -50.66
C ASN A 297 13.51 -13.13 -51.52
N THR A 298 12.43 -13.41 -52.24
CA THR A 298 11.44 -12.37 -52.55
C THR A 298 11.11 -11.70 -51.22
N VAL A 299 11.31 -10.38 -51.13
CA VAL A 299 10.72 -9.60 -50.04
C VAL A 299 9.24 -9.94 -50.06
N ASP A 300 8.79 -10.71 -49.08
CA ASP A 300 7.39 -11.09 -48.96
C ASP A 300 6.64 -9.79 -48.66
N ILE A 301 6.17 -9.14 -49.73
CA ILE A 301 5.32 -7.96 -49.69
C ILE A 301 4.14 -8.24 -48.74
N GLY A 302 3.65 -9.48 -48.70
CA GLY A 302 2.68 -9.93 -47.72
C GLY A 302 3.16 -9.77 -46.28
N LYS A 303 4.43 -10.04 -45.96
CA LYS A 303 5.01 -9.84 -44.62
C LYS A 303 5.17 -8.36 -44.25
N PHE A 304 5.58 -7.52 -45.21
CA PHE A 304 5.67 -6.06 -44.99
C PHE A 304 4.28 -5.46 -44.76
N LEU A 305 3.31 -5.79 -45.62
CA LEU A 305 1.93 -5.33 -45.49
C LEU A 305 1.27 -5.90 -44.23
N ARG A 306 1.52 -7.16 -43.85
CA ARG A 306 1.07 -7.73 -42.57
C ARG A 306 1.55 -6.92 -41.37
N SER A 307 2.81 -6.49 -41.38
CA SER A 307 3.40 -5.72 -40.27
C SER A 307 2.82 -4.31 -40.11
N ARG A 308 2.25 -3.74 -41.19
CA ARG A 308 1.78 -2.34 -41.21
C ARG A 308 0.26 -2.17 -41.29
N LEU A 309 -0.44 -3.06 -42.00
CA LEU A 309 -1.87 -2.94 -42.30
C LEU A 309 -2.73 -4.01 -41.60
N THR A 310 -2.10 -4.93 -40.86
CA THR A 310 -2.79 -6.02 -40.12
C THR A 310 -3.77 -6.79 -41.01
N VAL A 311 -3.34 -7.09 -42.24
CA VAL A 311 -4.17 -7.72 -43.29
C VAL A 311 -3.86 -9.21 -43.38
N SER A 312 -4.89 -10.05 -43.59
CA SER A 312 -4.65 -11.46 -43.97
C SER A 312 -4.10 -11.54 -45.41
N GLU A 313 -3.55 -12.69 -45.80
CA GLU A 313 -3.05 -12.88 -47.18
C GLU A 313 -4.16 -12.74 -48.22
N ASP A 314 -5.35 -13.26 -47.91
CA ASP A 314 -6.52 -13.17 -48.79
C ASP A 314 -7.01 -11.73 -48.95
N GLU A 315 -7.00 -10.95 -47.86
CA GLU A 315 -7.35 -9.54 -47.90
C GLU A 315 -6.28 -8.71 -48.64
N ALA A 316 -5.00 -9.08 -48.55
CA ALA A 316 -3.92 -8.36 -49.23
C ALA A 316 -4.05 -8.49 -50.75
N ALA A 317 -4.48 -9.66 -51.23
CA ALA A 317 -4.77 -9.89 -52.65
C ALA A 317 -5.95 -9.07 -53.18
N LEU A 318 -6.88 -8.65 -52.29
CA LEU A 318 -7.99 -7.75 -52.65
C LEU A 318 -7.58 -6.29 -52.72
N VAL A 319 -6.48 -5.90 -52.06
CA VAL A 319 -6.02 -4.51 -51.95
C VAL A 319 -4.92 -4.22 -52.96
N PHE A 320 -4.04 -5.18 -53.22
CA PHE A 320 -2.81 -4.98 -53.97
C PHE A 320 -2.71 -5.92 -55.18
N ARG A 321 -2.16 -5.39 -56.26
CA ARG A 321 -1.80 -6.13 -57.48
C ARG A 321 -0.31 -6.00 -57.73
N VAL A 322 0.35 -7.14 -57.96
CA VAL A 322 1.76 -7.15 -58.38
C VAL A 322 1.81 -6.87 -59.89
N GLU A 323 2.42 -5.75 -60.30
CA GLU A 323 2.62 -5.41 -61.72
C GLU A 323 3.92 -6.00 -62.26
N SER A 324 4.96 -6.06 -61.44
CA SER A 324 6.25 -6.70 -61.73
C SER A 324 6.93 -7.12 -60.43
N ASP A 325 8.04 -7.87 -60.52
CA ASP A 325 8.80 -8.35 -59.34
C ASP A 325 9.23 -7.22 -58.38
N ASP A 326 9.33 -5.98 -58.89
CA ASP A 326 9.74 -4.80 -58.15
C ASP A 326 8.64 -3.73 -58.04
N LYS A 327 7.40 -4.03 -58.45
CA LYS A 327 6.31 -3.03 -58.45
C LYS A 327 4.97 -3.61 -58.00
N VAL A 328 4.41 -2.98 -56.97
CA VAL A 328 3.08 -3.27 -56.43
C VAL A 328 2.20 -2.04 -56.64
N ALA A 329 1.08 -2.24 -57.31
CA ALA A 329 0.03 -1.24 -57.47
C ALA A 329 -1.17 -1.57 -56.56
N ILE A 330 -2.02 -0.59 -56.32
CA ILE A 330 -3.31 -0.82 -55.67
C ILE A 330 -4.25 -1.42 -56.72
N GLU A 331 -4.99 -2.45 -56.32
CA GLU A 331 -5.98 -3.06 -57.21
C GLU A 331 -7.02 -1.99 -57.64
N PRO A 332 -7.23 -1.73 -58.95
CA PRO A 332 -8.10 -0.65 -59.40
C PRO A 332 -9.52 -0.72 -58.84
N ALA A 333 -10.06 -1.95 -58.70
CA ALA A 333 -11.37 -2.18 -58.11
C ALA A 333 -11.43 -1.79 -56.62
N PHE A 334 -10.32 -1.93 -55.88
CA PHE A 334 -10.23 -1.52 -54.49
C PHE A 334 -10.15 -0.01 -54.35
N ARG A 335 -9.38 0.66 -55.23
CA ARG A 335 -9.31 2.12 -55.27
C ARG A 335 -10.66 2.74 -55.58
N GLU A 336 -11.37 2.19 -56.57
CA GLU A 336 -12.72 2.65 -56.91
C GLU A 336 -13.71 2.44 -55.74
N ALA A 337 -13.63 1.29 -55.05
CA ALA A 337 -14.43 1.03 -53.86
C ALA A 337 -14.15 2.03 -52.72
N LEU A 338 -12.87 2.34 -52.50
CA LEU A 338 -12.44 3.33 -51.52
C LEU A 338 -12.97 4.72 -51.85
N ASP A 339 -12.80 5.17 -53.09
CA ASP A 339 -13.25 6.49 -53.54
C ASP A 339 -14.76 6.65 -53.38
N ARG A 340 -15.54 5.60 -53.73
CA ARG A 340 -17.00 5.58 -53.51
C ARG A 340 -17.37 5.70 -52.04
N LEU A 341 -16.69 4.96 -51.16
CA LEU A 341 -16.94 5.00 -49.72
C LEU A 341 -16.56 6.38 -49.13
N VAL A 342 -15.40 6.92 -49.50
CA VAL A 342 -14.94 8.24 -49.04
C VAL A 342 -15.87 9.35 -49.53
N ALA A 343 -16.28 9.33 -50.80
CA ALA A 343 -17.23 10.29 -51.35
C ALA A 343 -18.58 10.23 -50.62
N PHE A 344 -19.08 9.03 -50.34
CA PHE A 344 -20.30 8.85 -49.56
C PHE A 344 -20.17 9.40 -48.13
N LEU A 345 -19.07 9.09 -47.44
CA LEU A 345 -18.83 9.57 -46.08
C LEU A 345 -18.70 11.10 -46.03
N LYS A 346 -18.00 11.71 -46.99
CA LYS A 346 -17.88 13.18 -47.13
C LYS A 346 -19.24 13.86 -47.35
N ALA A 347 -20.12 13.25 -48.14
CA ALA A 347 -21.44 13.82 -48.41
C ALA A 347 -22.39 13.76 -47.19
N ARG A 348 -22.16 12.83 -46.25
CA ARG A 348 -23.07 12.58 -45.12
C ARG A 348 -22.58 13.14 -43.80
N LEU A 349 -21.28 13.40 -43.68
CA LEU A 349 -20.66 13.95 -42.48
C LEU A 349 -20.11 15.34 -42.79
N ASP A 350 -20.79 16.38 -42.30
CA ASP A 350 -20.31 17.78 -42.26
C ASP A 350 -18.98 17.98 -41.49
N ARG A 351 -18.39 16.88 -40.98
CA ARG A 351 -17.25 16.86 -40.06
C ARG A 351 -16.10 15.94 -40.47
N PHE A 352 -16.08 15.43 -41.71
CA PHE A 352 -14.83 14.88 -42.25
C PHE A 352 -13.87 16.03 -42.53
N ASP A 353 -13.22 16.50 -41.48
CA ASP A 353 -12.14 17.48 -41.59
C ASP A 353 -10.93 16.77 -42.19
N VAL A 354 -10.90 16.72 -43.52
CA VAL A 354 -9.82 16.10 -44.31
C VAL A 354 -8.46 16.70 -43.94
N ALA A 355 -8.44 17.92 -43.39
CA ALA A 355 -7.22 18.57 -42.91
C ALA A 355 -6.54 17.82 -41.74
N ASN A 356 -7.31 17.15 -40.86
CA ASN A 356 -6.74 16.32 -39.79
C ASN A 356 -6.17 14.99 -40.30
N ILE A 357 -6.54 14.55 -41.52
CA ILE A 357 -6.04 13.31 -42.14
C ILE A 357 -4.58 13.47 -42.55
N ALA A 358 -4.21 14.63 -43.09
CA ALA A 358 -2.82 14.96 -43.41
C ALA A 358 -1.95 15.02 -42.14
N GLY A 359 -2.45 15.63 -41.06
CA GLY A 359 -1.73 15.74 -39.78
C GLY A 359 -1.53 14.41 -39.04
N PHE A 360 -2.55 13.53 -39.02
CA PHE A 360 -2.43 12.20 -38.42
C PHE A 360 -1.50 11.28 -39.22
N GLY A 361 -1.52 11.40 -40.56
CA GLY A 361 -0.57 10.74 -41.45
C GLY A 361 0.87 11.16 -41.14
N GLN A 362 1.13 12.46 -40.94
CA GLN A 362 2.46 12.99 -40.60
C GLN A 362 2.96 12.51 -39.22
N ALA A 363 2.11 12.57 -38.18
CA ALA A 363 2.50 12.21 -36.81
C ALA A 363 2.84 10.72 -36.64
N LEU A 364 2.14 9.84 -37.37
CA LEU A 364 2.43 8.39 -37.39
C LEU A 364 3.72 8.06 -38.16
N LEU A 365 4.24 9.01 -38.94
CA LEU A 365 5.51 8.92 -39.66
C LEU A 365 6.69 9.48 -38.87
N ASP A 366 6.47 10.54 -38.10
CA ASP A 366 7.49 11.12 -37.22
C ASP A 366 7.82 10.20 -36.03
N ASP A 367 6.87 9.37 -35.61
CA ASP A 367 7.06 8.36 -34.54
C ASP A 367 7.61 7.01 -35.07
N ALA A 368 7.89 6.91 -36.38
CA ALA A 368 8.66 5.79 -36.93
C ALA A 368 10.15 6.00 -36.63
N PRO A 369 10.86 5.06 -35.99
CA PRO A 369 12.17 5.32 -35.43
C PRO A 369 13.22 5.60 -36.51
N ALA A 370 13.53 6.88 -36.73
CA ALA A 370 14.68 7.34 -37.49
C ALA A 370 16.01 7.20 -36.71
N HIS A 371 15.97 6.75 -35.45
CA HIS A 371 17.09 6.89 -34.50
C HIS A 371 18.02 5.67 -34.31
N HIS A 372 17.96 4.63 -35.14
CA HIS A 372 18.88 3.48 -35.04
C HIS A 372 19.97 3.38 -36.13
N LEU A 373 20.23 4.46 -36.88
CA LEU A 373 21.17 4.43 -38.03
C LEU A 373 22.58 5.01 -37.80
N HIS A 374 22.94 5.40 -36.58
CA HIS A 374 24.31 5.79 -36.27
C HIS A 374 24.84 5.02 -35.06
N HIS A 375 25.37 3.81 -35.27
CA HIS A 375 26.53 3.24 -34.56
C HIS A 375 26.74 1.78 -34.96
N TYR A 376 27.28 1.54 -36.16
CA TYR A 376 28.07 0.33 -36.42
C TYR A 376 29.16 0.69 -37.44
N ARG A 377 30.15 1.47 -36.99
CA ARG A 377 31.41 1.66 -37.71
C ARG A 377 32.30 0.49 -37.33
N GLY A 378 32.37 -0.51 -38.21
CA GLY A 378 33.25 -1.65 -38.05
C GLY A 378 34.70 -1.24 -38.33
N ASP A 379 35.52 -1.21 -37.29
CA ASP A 379 36.97 -1.33 -37.43
C ASP A 379 37.38 -2.73 -36.95
N LYS A 380 37.81 -3.56 -37.90
CA LYS A 380 38.67 -4.72 -37.63
C LYS A 380 40.12 -4.26 -37.75
N PRO A 381 41.00 -4.53 -36.77
CA PRO A 381 42.42 -4.59 -37.06
C PRO A 381 42.76 -5.97 -37.62
N ARG A 382 43.39 -5.97 -38.80
CA ARG A 382 44.21 -7.07 -39.30
C ARG A 382 45.59 -6.97 -38.66
N GLY A 383 46.10 -8.09 -38.16
CA GLY A 383 47.51 -8.49 -38.22
C GLY A 383 48.50 -7.82 -37.26
N GLY A 384 49.20 -8.66 -36.49
CA GLY A 384 50.32 -8.31 -35.61
C GLY A 384 50.46 -9.32 -34.51
#